data_AF-A0AAW5LKP7-F1
#
_entry.id   AF-A0AAW5LKP7-F1
#
_cell.length_a   1.000
_cell.length_b   1.000
_cell.length_c   1.000
_cell.angle_alpha   90.00
_cell.angle_beta   90.00
_cell.angle_gamma   90.00
#
_symmetry.space_group_name_H-M   'P 1'
#
loop_
_entity.id
_entity.type
_entity.pdbx_description
1 polymer ?
#
loop_
_entity_poly.entity_id
_entity_poly.type
_entity_poly.pdbx_seq_one_letter_code
_entity_poly.pdbx_strand_id
1 'polypeptide(L)'
;MKIKSKLLLAIAFTSLTALNLNLHADAKDGGGSDTSKDKTPKIQNVEVEHRDYNKKSSKVQKEVAKSSTAAMNYVYSLEGKGWDFDGYYGWQCFDLVNYYWNYLYGHGLHGDYAKDIPTANNFSGEATVYKNTPSFVAQPGDVVVFNEDFGSGAGHTAIVLNGNADGNVMQFTSLDQNWYGGGADKTEVAQRITHDYETEMWFIRPN
;
A
#
# COMPACT_ATOMS: atom_id res chain seq x y z
N MET A 1 49.71 -7.40 -35.99
CA MET A 1 48.27 -7.51 -35.69
C MET A 1 47.90 -6.36 -34.76
N LYS A 2 47.01 -5.45 -35.19
CA LYS A 2 46.75 -4.15 -34.55
C LYS A 2 45.88 -4.30 -33.30
N ILE A 3 46.32 -3.69 -32.20
CA ILE A 3 45.58 -3.46 -30.96
C ILE A 3 44.55 -2.36 -31.23
N LYS A 4 43.29 -2.54 -30.81
CA LYS A 4 42.33 -1.43 -30.67
C LYS A 4 41.63 -1.56 -29.32
N SER A 5 41.98 -0.65 -28.42
CA SER A 5 41.28 -0.38 -27.17
C SER A 5 39.88 0.14 -27.47
N LYS A 6 38.88 -0.30 -26.70
CA LYS A 6 37.59 0.37 -26.63
C LYS A 6 37.51 1.16 -25.32
N LEU A 7 37.19 2.43 -25.53
CA LEU A 7 37.12 3.54 -24.59
C LEU A 7 35.97 3.32 -23.58
N LEU A 8 36.26 3.56 -22.29
CA LEU A 8 35.26 3.74 -21.23
C LEU A 8 34.37 4.95 -21.56
N LEU A 9 33.06 4.81 -21.41
CA LEU A 9 32.14 5.94 -21.32
C LEU A 9 31.56 5.95 -19.90
N ALA A 10 32.16 6.76 -19.03
CA ALA A 10 31.60 7.07 -17.73
C ALA A 10 30.51 8.15 -17.92
N ILE A 11 29.25 7.79 -17.68
CA ILE A 11 28.14 8.72 -17.64
C ILE A 11 28.11 9.32 -16.22
N ALA A 12 28.55 10.56 -16.10
CA ALA A 12 28.41 11.34 -14.88
C ALA A 12 26.94 11.78 -14.73
N PHE A 13 26.25 11.26 -13.72
CA PHE A 13 24.98 11.82 -13.27
C PHE A 13 25.27 13.06 -12.42
N THR A 14 25.15 14.24 -13.00
CA THR A 14 25.01 15.48 -12.23
C THR A 14 23.61 15.50 -11.63
N SER A 15 23.51 15.29 -10.32
CA SER A 15 22.28 15.51 -9.56
C SER A 15 21.93 16.99 -9.57
N LEU A 16 20.74 17.31 -10.10
CA LEU A 16 20.17 18.64 -10.09
C LEU A 16 19.51 18.86 -8.72
N THR A 17 20.11 19.70 -7.88
CA THR A 17 19.49 20.20 -6.65
C THR A 17 18.36 21.17 -6.99
N ALA A 18 17.12 20.82 -6.69
CA ALA A 18 15.98 21.75 -6.73
C ALA A 18 15.79 22.42 -5.36
N LEU A 19 15.63 23.74 -5.40
CA LEU A 19 15.61 24.70 -4.31
C LEU A 19 14.34 24.59 -3.43
N ASN A 20 14.53 24.78 -2.11
CA ASN A 20 13.47 25.23 -1.20
C ASN A 20 13.32 26.75 -1.32
N LEU A 21 12.16 27.23 -1.74
CA LEU A 21 11.76 28.63 -1.68
C LEU A 21 10.64 28.80 -0.66
N ASN A 22 10.99 29.31 0.53
CA ASN A 22 10.04 29.88 1.48
C ASN A 22 9.66 31.29 1.02
N LEU A 23 8.39 31.51 0.72
CA LEU A 23 7.82 32.85 0.54
C LEU A 23 7.46 33.44 1.91
N HIS A 24 8.11 34.54 2.27
CA HIS A 24 7.63 35.49 3.28
C HIS A 24 6.76 36.54 2.59
N ALA A 25 5.61 36.86 3.18
CA ALA A 25 4.88 38.08 2.90
C ALA A 25 4.46 38.71 4.25
N ASP A 26 5.04 39.87 4.53
CA ASP A 26 4.62 40.79 5.58
C ASP A 26 3.50 41.70 5.04
N ALA A 27 2.46 41.93 5.85
CA ALA A 27 1.66 43.15 5.80
C ALA A 27 1.05 43.44 7.19
N LYS A 28 1.26 44.68 7.64
CA LYS A 28 0.81 45.23 8.94
C LYS A 28 -0.52 45.97 8.83
N ASP A 29 -1.16 46.03 10.01
CA ASP A 29 -1.87 47.17 10.63
C ASP A 29 -3.40 47.32 10.46
N GLY A 30 -4.03 47.78 11.56
CA GLY A 30 -5.32 48.48 11.56
C GLY A 30 -6.46 47.80 12.31
N GLY A 31 -6.78 48.30 13.52
CA GLY A 31 -7.83 47.77 14.41
C GLY A 31 -9.25 48.32 14.19
N GLY A 32 -10.15 47.97 15.13
CA GLY A 32 -11.31 48.80 15.47
C GLY A 32 -12.71 48.18 15.40
N SER A 33 -13.18 47.71 16.57
CA SER A 33 -14.55 47.77 17.13
C SER A 33 -15.76 47.20 16.38
N ASP A 34 -16.35 46.21 17.05
CA ASP A 34 -17.64 45.55 16.86
C ASP A 34 -18.84 46.42 17.30
N THR A 35 -19.94 46.38 16.53
CA THR A 35 -21.31 46.54 17.05
C THR A 35 -22.27 45.51 16.43
N SER A 36 -22.50 44.42 17.16
CA SER A 36 -23.80 43.89 17.56
C SER A 36 -24.79 43.31 16.52
N LYS A 37 -24.99 41.98 16.69
CA LYS A 37 -26.22 41.16 16.58
C LYS A 37 -26.56 40.52 15.22
N ASP A 38 -26.26 39.21 15.10
CA ASP A 38 -27.33 38.23 14.88
C ASP A 38 -26.93 36.81 15.38
N LYS A 39 -27.93 36.01 15.77
CA LYS A 39 -27.81 34.80 16.61
C LYS A 39 -27.63 33.52 15.77
N THR A 40 -26.43 32.97 15.77
CA THR A 40 -26.09 31.61 15.30
C THR A 40 -25.36 30.85 16.44
N PRO A 41 -25.54 29.53 16.63
CA PRO A 41 -24.94 28.81 17.77
C PRO A 41 -23.42 28.98 17.80
N LYS A 42 -22.91 29.50 18.93
CA LYS A 42 -21.49 29.78 19.13
C LYS A 42 -20.73 28.45 19.30
N ILE A 43 -19.88 28.13 18.33
CA ILE A 43 -18.77 27.20 18.53
C ILE A 43 -17.91 27.78 19.65
N GLN A 44 -17.75 27.03 20.74
CA GLN A 44 -16.78 27.38 21.77
C GLN A 44 -15.39 27.11 21.20
N ASN A 45 -14.68 28.18 20.84
CA ASN A 45 -13.25 28.12 20.62
C ASN A 45 -12.60 27.84 21.98
N VAL A 46 -12.48 26.57 22.35
CA VAL A 46 -11.50 26.17 23.33
C VAL A 46 -10.16 26.25 22.61
N GLU A 47 -9.40 27.30 22.90
CA GLU A 47 -7.99 27.41 22.54
C GLU A 47 -7.25 26.33 23.33
N VAL A 48 -7.26 25.10 22.80
CA VAL A 48 -6.49 24.00 23.36
C VAL A 48 -5.05 24.22 22.91
N GLU A 49 -4.19 24.61 23.85
CA GLU A 49 -2.78 24.82 23.61
C GLU A 49 -2.17 23.68 22.77
N HIS A 50 -1.59 24.07 21.63
CA HIS A 50 -1.10 23.22 20.54
C HIS A 50 0.08 22.29 20.89
N ARG A 51 0.39 22.05 22.17
CA ARG A 51 1.60 21.30 22.58
C ARG A 51 1.37 19.82 22.91
N ASP A 52 0.16 19.40 23.27
CA ASP A 52 -0.08 18.00 23.68
C ASP A 52 -0.68 17.09 22.60
N TYR A 53 -1.23 17.65 21.52
CA TYR A 53 -1.74 16.86 20.38
C TYR A 53 -0.63 16.10 19.65
N ASN A 54 0.58 16.67 19.61
CA ASN A 54 1.72 16.11 18.89
C ASN A 54 2.30 14.85 19.59
N LYS A 55 2.15 14.69 20.91
CA LYS A 55 2.77 13.56 21.65
C LYS A 55 1.95 12.26 21.58
N LYS A 56 0.61 12.36 21.52
CA LYS A 56 -0.28 11.20 21.28
C LYS A 56 -0.31 10.82 19.79
N SER A 57 -0.41 11.79 18.89
CA SER A 57 -0.35 11.56 17.43
C SER A 57 1.00 10.98 17.02
N SER A 58 2.13 11.49 17.55
CA SER A 58 3.45 10.92 17.25
C SER A 58 3.65 9.51 17.81
N LYS A 59 3.04 9.15 18.94
CA LYS A 59 3.10 7.76 19.43
C LYS A 59 2.30 6.84 18.51
N VAL A 60 1.07 7.22 18.14
CA VAL A 60 0.22 6.45 17.20
C VAL A 60 0.89 6.35 15.82
N GLN A 61 1.39 7.45 15.26
CA GLN A 61 2.13 7.48 13.99
C GLN A 61 3.43 6.66 14.05
N LYS A 62 4.13 6.64 15.20
CA LYS A 62 5.35 5.86 15.39
C LYS A 62 5.06 4.37 15.62
N GLU A 63 3.94 4.03 16.24
CA GLU A 63 3.48 2.64 16.37
C GLU A 63 2.96 2.13 15.02
N VAL A 64 2.21 2.95 14.25
CA VAL A 64 1.75 2.65 12.88
C VAL A 64 2.92 2.53 11.89
N ALA A 65 3.91 3.42 11.93
CA ALA A 65 5.10 3.31 11.07
C ALA A 65 6.03 2.15 11.47
N LYS A 66 6.08 1.79 12.77
CA LYS A 66 6.81 0.62 13.25
C LYS A 66 6.07 -0.68 12.93
N SER A 67 4.73 -0.66 12.98
CA SER A 67 3.84 -1.75 12.57
C SER A 67 3.93 -1.98 11.06
N SER A 68 3.87 -0.92 10.24
CA SER A 68 4.04 -1.04 8.78
C SER A 68 5.42 -1.58 8.41
N THR A 69 6.47 -1.25 9.18
CA THR A 69 7.79 -1.85 8.96
C THR A 69 7.84 -3.33 9.39
N ALA A 70 7.21 -3.72 10.51
CA ALA A 70 7.19 -5.11 10.96
C ALA A 70 6.35 -6.01 10.04
N ALA A 71 5.16 -5.54 9.65
CA ALA A 71 4.29 -6.16 8.66
C ALA A 71 5.03 -6.34 7.32
N MET A 72 5.65 -5.28 6.79
CA MET A 72 6.40 -5.40 5.55
C MET A 72 7.65 -6.27 5.66
N ASN A 73 8.35 -6.26 6.80
CA ASN A 73 9.45 -7.20 7.05
C ASN A 73 8.96 -8.66 7.03
N TYR A 74 7.77 -8.92 7.57
CA TYR A 74 7.14 -10.23 7.48
C TYR A 74 6.85 -10.58 6.02
N VAL A 75 6.22 -9.69 5.25
CA VAL A 75 5.97 -9.88 3.81
C VAL A 75 7.27 -10.19 3.05
N TYR A 76 8.35 -9.43 3.26
CA TYR A 76 9.64 -9.71 2.62
C TYR A 76 10.24 -11.04 3.05
N SER A 77 9.93 -11.54 4.26
CA SER A 77 10.37 -12.86 4.71
C SER A 77 9.66 -14.02 4.02
N LEU A 78 8.52 -13.75 3.38
CA LEU A 78 7.75 -14.72 2.60
C LEU A 78 8.35 -14.96 1.20
N GLU A 79 9.06 -13.97 0.66
CA GLU A 79 9.66 -14.03 -0.68
C GLU A 79 10.61 -15.23 -0.85
N GLY A 80 10.55 -15.88 -2.02
CA GLY A 80 11.41 -17.01 -2.39
C GLY A 80 11.02 -18.34 -1.76
N LYS A 81 9.85 -18.44 -1.11
CA LYS A 81 9.33 -19.66 -0.48
C LYS A 81 7.93 -19.98 -1.00
N GLY A 82 7.58 -21.25 -0.94
CA GLY A 82 6.23 -21.72 -1.24
C GLY A 82 5.39 -21.84 0.03
N TRP A 83 4.20 -21.27 0.00
CA TRP A 83 3.29 -21.16 1.14
C TRP A 83 1.98 -21.89 0.85
N ASP A 84 1.59 -22.77 1.76
CA ASP A 84 0.38 -23.60 1.70
C ASP A 84 -0.30 -23.40 3.06
N PHE A 85 -1.36 -22.59 3.10
CA PHE A 85 -1.98 -22.14 4.35
C PHE A 85 -3.08 -23.11 4.78
N ASP A 86 -3.89 -23.56 3.82
CA ASP A 86 -5.04 -24.43 4.07
C ASP A 86 -4.74 -25.93 3.85
N GLY A 87 -3.62 -26.29 3.23
CA GLY A 87 -3.24 -27.67 2.91
C GLY A 87 -3.83 -28.20 1.61
N TYR A 88 -4.49 -27.34 0.80
CA TYR A 88 -5.20 -27.69 -0.42
C TYR A 88 -4.61 -26.97 -1.64
N TYR A 89 -4.66 -27.64 -2.80
CA TYR A 89 -4.22 -27.09 -4.09
C TYR A 89 -2.78 -26.54 -4.16
N GLY A 90 -1.96 -26.71 -3.13
CA GLY A 90 -0.54 -26.44 -3.16
C GLY A 90 -0.17 -25.01 -2.76
N TRP A 91 0.55 -24.30 -3.62
CA TRP A 91 1.04 -22.95 -3.33
C TRP A 91 0.22 -21.93 -4.10
N GLN A 92 -0.97 -21.57 -3.60
CA GLN A 92 -1.89 -20.66 -4.30
C GLN A 92 -1.69 -19.20 -3.90
N CYS A 93 -2.28 -18.29 -4.69
CA CYS A 93 -2.23 -16.85 -4.41
C CYS A 93 -2.91 -16.49 -3.08
N PHE A 94 -4.02 -17.16 -2.78
CA PHE A 94 -4.79 -16.94 -1.56
C PHE A 94 -4.03 -17.42 -0.30
N ASP A 95 -3.22 -18.49 -0.42
CA ASP A 95 -2.38 -18.97 0.68
C ASP A 95 -1.40 -17.89 1.15
N LEU A 96 -0.68 -17.29 0.21
CA LEU A 96 0.32 -16.26 0.50
C LEU A 96 -0.30 -15.10 1.28
N VAL A 97 -1.46 -14.62 0.83
CA VAL A 97 -2.18 -13.53 1.48
C VAL A 97 -2.71 -13.96 2.85
N ASN A 98 -3.17 -15.21 3.01
CA ASN A 98 -3.63 -15.71 4.30
C ASN A 98 -2.52 -15.84 5.35
N TYR A 99 -1.28 -16.18 4.96
CA TYR A 99 -0.14 -16.10 5.87
C TYR A 99 0.07 -14.66 6.39
N TYR A 100 -0.03 -13.67 5.51
CA TYR A 100 0.08 -12.26 5.88
C TYR A 100 -1.09 -11.80 6.76
N TRP A 101 -2.34 -12.13 6.39
CA TRP A 101 -3.51 -11.75 7.18
C TRP A 101 -3.50 -12.37 8.58
N ASN A 102 -3.13 -13.65 8.66
CA ASN A 102 -2.99 -14.35 9.93
C ASN A 102 -1.86 -13.78 10.78
N TYR A 103 -0.77 -13.30 10.19
CA TYR A 103 0.27 -12.59 10.94
C TYR A 103 -0.25 -11.29 11.56
N LEU A 104 -1.11 -10.55 10.85
CA LEU A 104 -1.66 -9.28 11.33
C LEU A 104 -2.74 -9.47 12.40
N TYR A 105 -3.66 -10.41 12.19
CA TYR A 105 -4.90 -10.49 12.97
C TYR A 105 -5.13 -11.84 13.67
N GLY A 106 -4.28 -12.84 13.43
CA GLY A 106 -4.39 -14.16 14.04
C GLY A 106 -5.50 -15.05 13.47
N HIS A 107 -6.04 -14.70 12.31
CA HIS A 107 -6.98 -15.54 11.54
C HIS A 107 -6.77 -15.35 10.03
N GLY A 108 -7.32 -16.27 9.24
CA GLY A 108 -7.36 -16.15 7.79
C GLY A 108 -8.54 -15.30 7.28
N LEU A 109 -8.46 -14.91 6.02
CA LEU A 109 -9.54 -14.39 5.20
C LEU A 109 -10.45 -15.54 4.73
N HIS A 110 -11.68 -15.18 4.37
CA HIS A 110 -12.71 -16.05 3.83
C HIS A 110 -12.97 -15.79 2.34
N GLY A 111 -13.55 -16.78 1.67
CA GLY A 111 -13.89 -16.78 0.25
C GLY A 111 -13.64 -18.15 -0.36
N ASP A 112 -14.47 -18.58 -1.31
CA ASP A 112 -14.19 -19.80 -2.08
C ASP A 112 -13.07 -19.54 -3.08
N TYR A 113 -12.98 -18.30 -3.58
CA TYR A 113 -11.94 -17.83 -4.48
C TYR A 113 -11.38 -16.46 -4.07
N ALA A 114 -10.24 -16.08 -4.64
CA ALA A 114 -9.57 -14.80 -4.35
C ALA A 114 -10.47 -13.58 -4.63
N LYS A 115 -11.27 -13.63 -5.72
CA LYS A 115 -12.20 -12.55 -6.07
C LYS A 115 -13.28 -12.28 -5.02
N ASP A 116 -13.57 -13.26 -4.15
CA ASP A 116 -14.63 -13.16 -3.16
C ASP A 116 -14.17 -12.43 -1.88
N ILE A 117 -12.86 -12.24 -1.70
CA ILE A 117 -12.29 -11.62 -0.50
C ILE A 117 -12.99 -10.30 -0.11
N PRO A 118 -13.28 -9.35 -1.03
CA PRO A 118 -13.88 -8.07 -0.67
C PRO A 118 -15.30 -8.19 -0.08
N THR A 119 -16.03 -9.27 -0.39
CA THR A 119 -17.45 -9.44 -0.03
C THR A 119 -17.69 -10.58 0.97
N ALA A 120 -16.79 -11.56 1.06
CA ALA A 120 -16.87 -12.69 1.97
C ALA A 120 -16.35 -12.37 3.39
N ASN A 121 -15.72 -11.20 3.58
CA ASN A 121 -15.09 -10.80 4.83
C ASN A 121 -15.73 -9.55 5.43
N ASN A 122 -15.67 -9.43 6.76
CA ASN A 122 -15.99 -8.20 7.48
C ASN A 122 -14.70 -7.53 7.95
N PHE A 123 -14.31 -6.44 7.29
CA PHE A 123 -13.08 -5.71 7.60
C PHE A 123 -13.22 -4.67 8.72
N SER A 124 -14.39 -4.58 9.38
CA SER A 124 -14.63 -3.59 10.42
C SER A 124 -13.63 -3.73 11.57
N GLY A 125 -12.82 -2.69 11.78
CA GLY A 125 -11.80 -2.65 12.82
C GLY A 125 -10.42 -3.19 12.41
N GLU A 126 -10.32 -3.88 11.26
CA GLU A 126 -9.06 -4.47 10.77
C GLU A 126 -8.53 -3.73 9.55
N ALA A 127 -9.39 -3.38 8.59
CA ALA A 127 -8.93 -2.79 7.34
C ALA A 127 -9.94 -1.86 6.68
N THR A 128 -9.45 -1.07 5.74
CA THR A 128 -10.27 -0.27 4.83
C THR A 128 -10.25 -0.87 3.43
N VAL A 129 -11.42 -1.05 2.82
CA VAL A 129 -11.55 -1.57 1.45
C VAL A 129 -11.70 -0.42 0.47
N TYR A 130 -10.86 -0.41 -0.56
CA TYR A 130 -10.86 0.56 -1.64
C TYR A 130 -11.16 -0.13 -2.97
N LYS A 131 -12.08 0.46 -3.75
CA LYS A 131 -12.17 0.12 -5.17
C LYS A 131 -11.10 0.91 -5.93
N ASN A 132 -10.47 0.28 -6.92
CA ASN A 132 -9.54 0.99 -7.78
C ASN A 132 -10.25 2.15 -8.51
N THR A 133 -9.52 3.24 -8.68
CA THR A 133 -9.92 4.39 -9.49
C THR A 133 -8.69 4.89 -10.24
N PRO A 134 -8.82 5.66 -11.34
CA PRO A 134 -7.67 6.15 -12.10
C PRO A 134 -6.66 6.98 -11.28
N SER A 135 -7.07 7.53 -10.13
CA SER A 135 -6.19 8.29 -9.22
C SER A 135 -5.86 7.55 -7.93
N PHE A 136 -6.30 6.30 -7.77
CA PHE A 136 -5.97 5.50 -6.60
C PHE A 136 -4.50 5.06 -6.67
N VAL A 137 -3.81 5.14 -5.54
CA VAL A 137 -2.44 4.64 -5.38
C VAL A 137 -2.45 3.64 -4.24
N ALA A 138 -2.12 2.39 -4.54
CA ALA A 138 -1.93 1.36 -3.53
C ALA A 138 -0.76 1.71 -2.60
N GLN A 139 -0.79 1.17 -1.39
CA GLN A 139 0.28 1.33 -0.41
C GLN A 139 0.96 -0.02 -0.16
N PRO A 140 2.26 -0.02 0.21
CA PRO A 140 2.91 -1.24 0.67
C PRO A 140 2.10 -1.89 1.79
N GLY A 141 1.80 -3.18 1.65
CA GLY A 141 0.99 -3.94 2.60
C GLY A 141 -0.50 -4.00 2.28
N ASP A 142 -0.99 -3.25 1.27
CA ASP A 142 -2.33 -3.48 0.74
C ASP A 142 -2.43 -4.89 0.17
N VAL A 143 -3.54 -5.58 0.44
CA VAL A 143 -3.93 -6.80 -0.26
C VAL A 143 -4.70 -6.39 -1.51
N VAL A 144 -4.14 -6.67 -2.68
CA VAL A 144 -4.83 -6.46 -3.96
C VAL A 144 -5.67 -7.68 -4.30
N VAL A 145 -6.86 -7.45 -4.86
CA VAL A 145 -7.77 -8.48 -5.37
C VAL A 145 -8.13 -8.15 -6.81
N PHE A 146 -7.86 -9.10 -7.70
CA PHE A 146 -8.17 -9.07 -9.13
C PHE A 146 -9.52 -9.74 -9.37
N ASN A 147 -10.27 -9.25 -10.37
CA ASN A 147 -11.58 -9.81 -10.74
C ASN A 147 -11.47 -11.20 -11.41
N GLU A 148 -12.60 -11.74 -11.84
CA GLU A 148 -12.73 -13.06 -12.46
C GLU A 148 -12.10 -13.23 -13.85
N ASP A 149 -11.64 -12.15 -14.49
CA ASP A 149 -10.87 -12.27 -15.72
C ASP A 149 -9.48 -12.92 -15.47
N PHE A 150 -9.08 -13.01 -14.19
CA PHE A 150 -7.84 -13.63 -13.73
C PHE A 150 -8.09 -15.01 -13.12
N GLY A 151 -7.03 -15.83 -13.06
CA GLY A 151 -7.07 -17.11 -12.35
C GLY A 151 -8.10 -18.11 -12.89
N SER A 152 -8.42 -18.06 -14.19
CA SER A 152 -9.48 -18.88 -14.81
C SER A 152 -10.86 -18.76 -14.14
N GLY A 153 -11.24 -17.55 -13.71
CA GLY A 153 -12.53 -17.29 -13.07
C GLY A 153 -12.47 -17.19 -11.54
N ALA A 154 -11.38 -17.63 -10.90
CA ALA A 154 -11.17 -17.53 -9.46
C ALA A 154 -10.71 -16.13 -9.00
N GLY A 155 -10.26 -15.30 -9.94
CA GLY A 155 -9.49 -14.10 -9.65
C GLY A 155 -8.10 -14.39 -9.13
N HIS A 156 -7.44 -13.35 -8.66
CA HIS A 156 -6.07 -13.41 -8.13
C HIS A 156 -5.95 -12.48 -6.92
N THR A 157 -4.97 -12.73 -6.06
CA THR A 157 -4.68 -11.83 -4.94
C THR A 157 -3.18 -11.82 -4.61
N ALA A 158 -2.69 -10.68 -4.13
CA ALA A 158 -1.27 -10.49 -3.84
C ALA A 158 -1.08 -9.40 -2.78
N ILE A 159 0.15 -9.24 -2.29
CA ILE A 159 0.50 -8.22 -1.29
C ILE A 159 1.32 -7.13 -1.95
N VAL A 160 0.82 -5.89 -1.97
CA VAL A 160 1.49 -4.76 -2.62
C VAL A 160 2.82 -4.44 -1.91
N LEU A 161 3.89 -4.30 -2.68
CA LEU A 161 5.23 -3.89 -2.23
C LEU A 161 5.54 -2.44 -2.58
N ASN A 162 5.05 -1.97 -3.73
CA ASN A 162 5.17 -0.59 -4.20
C ASN A 162 3.97 -0.24 -5.08
N GLY A 163 3.16 0.74 -4.69
CA GLY A 163 1.98 1.16 -5.45
C GLY A 163 2.22 2.07 -6.65
N ASN A 164 3.46 2.49 -6.91
CA ASN A 164 3.79 3.34 -8.05
C ASN A 164 5.13 2.90 -8.65
N ALA A 165 5.11 1.76 -9.32
CA ALA A 165 6.31 1.12 -9.87
C ALA A 165 6.87 1.88 -11.09
N ASP A 166 6.00 2.51 -11.88
CA ASP A 166 6.36 3.23 -13.10
C ASP A 166 6.52 4.75 -12.88
N GLY A 167 6.13 5.26 -11.72
CA GLY A 167 6.15 6.68 -11.39
C GLY A 167 4.91 7.46 -11.85
N ASN A 168 4.02 6.86 -12.63
CA ASN A 168 2.84 7.52 -13.20
C ASN A 168 1.51 6.92 -12.74
N VAL A 169 1.51 6.09 -11.69
CA VAL A 169 0.31 5.45 -11.12
C VAL A 169 -0.36 4.51 -12.13
N MET A 170 0.40 3.97 -13.09
CA MET A 170 -0.10 2.97 -14.02
C MET A 170 0.25 1.56 -13.58
N GLN A 171 1.33 1.42 -12.80
CA GLN A 171 1.82 0.12 -12.36
C GLN A 171 2.09 0.06 -10.87
N PHE A 172 1.93 -1.12 -10.31
CA PHE A 172 2.38 -1.46 -8.96
C PHE A 172 3.19 -2.76 -8.98
N THR A 173 4.02 -2.96 -7.97
CA THR A 173 4.71 -4.23 -7.74
C THR A 173 4.14 -4.87 -6.49
N SER A 174 3.88 -6.18 -6.54
CA SER A 174 3.41 -7.00 -5.42
C SER A 174 4.27 -8.24 -5.23
N LEU A 175 4.09 -8.90 -4.09
CA LEU A 175 4.53 -10.27 -3.84
C LEU A 175 3.36 -11.19 -4.15
N ASP A 176 3.58 -12.09 -5.09
CA ASP A 176 2.57 -12.97 -5.66
C ASP A 176 3.01 -14.42 -5.51
N GLN A 177 2.05 -15.32 -5.46
CA GLN A 177 2.28 -16.75 -5.60
C GLN A 177 1.28 -17.30 -6.62
N ASN A 178 1.70 -18.30 -7.39
CA ASN A 178 0.91 -18.88 -8.48
C ASN A 178 0.43 -17.87 -9.54
N TRP A 179 1.23 -16.87 -9.87
CA TRP A 179 0.93 -15.95 -10.96
C TRP A 179 1.06 -16.62 -12.33
N TYR A 180 2.07 -17.49 -12.50
CA TYR A 180 2.34 -18.21 -13.74
C TYR A 180 1.73 -19.61 -13.80
N GLY A 181 0.96 -20.02 -12.79
CA GLY A 181 0.26 -21.31 -12.78
C GLY A 181 1.06 -22.48 -12.21
N GLY A 182 2.20 -22.25 -11.54
CA GLY A 182 3.04 -23.32 -10.98
C GLY A 182 2.68 -23.77 -9.56
N GLY A 183 1.61 -23.22 -8.98
CA GLY A 183 1.23 -23.41 -7.57
C GLY A 183 0.79 -24.83 -7.23
N ALA A 184 -0.01 -25.46 -8.08
CA ALA A 184 -0.50 -26.83 -7.85
C ALA A 184 0.63 -27.86 -7.79
N ASP A 185 1.63 -27.69 -8.64
CA ASP A 185 2.82 -28.55 -8.70
C ASP A 185 3.91 -28.13 -7.71
N LYS A 186 3.68 -27.07 -6.91
CA LYS A 186 4.65 -26.52 -5.95
C LYS A 186 5.99 -26.15 -6.61
N THR A 187 5.92 -25.51 -7.77
CA THR A 187 7.09 -25.08 -8.55
C THR A 187 7.27 -23.56 -8.62
N GLU A 188 6.26 -22.81 -8.21
CA GLU A 188 6.27 -21.34 -8.22
C GLU A 188 6.24 -20.79 -6.79
N VAL A 189 7.41 -20.38 -6.31
CA VAL A 189 7.54 -19.72 -5.01
C VAL A 189 7.00 -18.29 -5.05
N ALA A 190 6.71 -17.73 -3.88
CA ALA A 190 6.33 -16.33 -3.75
C ALA A 190 7.41 -15.41 -4.36
N GLN A 191 7.03 -14.55 -5.30
CA GLN A 191 7.95 -13.76 -6.10
C GLN A 191 7.35 -12.40 -6.45
N ARG A 192 8.21 -11.45 -6.83
CA ARG A 192 7.77 -10.10 -7.17
C ARG A 192 7.22 -10.05 -8.59
N ILE A 193 6.02 -9.50 -8.73
CA ILE A 193 5.39 -9.27 -10.03
C ILE A 193 5.01 -7.80 -10.15
N THR A 194 5.20 -7.22 -11.33
CA THR A 194 4.69 -5.89 -11.66
C THR A 194 3.42 -6.06 -12.47
N HIS A 195 2.38 -5.36 -12.03
CA HIS A 195 1.04 -5.37 -12.60
C HIS A 195 0.66 -3.97 -13.04
N ASP A 196 -0.18 -3.91 -14.07
CA ASP A 196 -0.93 -2.70 -14.40
C ASP A 196 -2.12 -2.55 -13.43
N TYR A 197 -2.52 -1.31 -13.13
CA TYR A 197 -3.79 -1.07 -12.45
C TYR A 197 -4.95 -1.33 -13.41
N GLU A 198 -5.78 -2.32 -13.08
CA GLU A 198 -6.99 -2.65 -13.84
C GLU A 198 -8.24 -2.01 -13.21
N THR A 199 -9.25 -1.72 -14.02
CA THR A 199 -10.46 -1.00 -13.60
C THR A 199 -11.25 -1.73 -12.51
N GLU A 200 -11.22 -3.06 -12.51
CA GLU A 200 -11.96 -3.91 -11.58
C GLU A 200 -11.05 -4.58 -10.54
N MET A 201 -10.23 -3.76 -9.89
CA MET A 201 -9.45 -4.19 -8.72
C MET A 201 -10.03 -3.65 -7.41
N TRP A 202 -9.79 -4.41 -6.35
CA TRP A 202 -9.99 -3.97 -4.98
C TRP A 202 -8.67 -3.99 -4.22
N PHE A 203 -8.51 -3.06 -3.29
CA PHE A 203 -7.35 -2.97 -2.42
C PHE A 203 -7.83 -2.90 -0.97
N ILE A 204 -7.40 -3.86 -0.17
CA ILE A 204 -7.73 -3.95 1.25
C ILE A 204 -6.51 -3.50 2.03
N ARG A 205 -6.64 -2.39 2.75
CA ARG A 205 -5.57 -1.76 3.52
C ARG A 205 -5.69 -2.09 5.00
N PRO A 206 -4.82 -2.94 5.56
CA PRO A 206 -4.66 -3.13 7.01
C PRO A 206 -4.49 -1.81 7.78
N ASN A 207 -4.99 -1.76 9.03
CA ASN A 207 -4.89 -0.62 9.94
C ASN A 207 -3.51 -0.46 10.60
#